data_AF-A0A0K9P051-F1
#
_entry.id   AF-A0A0K9P051-F1
#
_cell.length_a   1.000
_cell.length_b   1.000
_cell.length_c   1.000
_cell.angle_alpha   90.00
_cell.angle_beta   90.00
_cell.angle_gamma   90.00
#
_symmetry.space_group_name_H-M   'P 1'
#
loop_
_entity.id
_entity.type
_entity.pdbx_description
1 polymer ?
#
loop_
_entity_poly.entity_id
_entity_poly.type
_entity_poly.pdbx_seq_one_letter_code
_entity_poly.pdbx_strand_id
1 'polypeptide(L)' 'MNIRSNEALQVDFVLFDWDRVLRPGGLLWIDMFFCDKKEINAFMYLFLQFSYRKHKWVLSPKSKDQIYLLTLLEKTPRSL' A
#
# COMPACT_ATOMS: atom_id res chain seq x y z
N MET A 1 -12.12 23.36 7.13
CA MET A 1 -12.00 21.97 7.64
C MET A 1 -12.47 21.03 6.54
N ASN A 2 -11.53 20.43 5.81
CA ASN A 2 -11.81 19.63 4.63
C ASN A 2 -11.82 18.16 5.03
N ILE A 3 -12.94 17.47 4.80
CA ILE A 3 -13.18 16.05 5.17
C ILE A 3 -12.22 15.08 4.43
N ARG A 4 -11.40 15.59 3.50
CA ARG A 4 -10.31 14.87 2.84
C ARG A 4 -9.18 14.37 3.75
N SER A 5 -9.15 14.76 5.04
CA SER A 5 -8.01 14.47 5.92
C SER A 5 -8.02 13.09 6.59
N ASN A 6 -9.16 12.40 6.74
CA ASN A 6 -9.20 11.19 7.58
C ASN A 6 -8.89 9.86 6.86
N GLU A 7 -9.11 9.75 5.55
CA GLU A 7 -8.88 8.50 4.81
C GLU A 7 -7.39 8.29 4.49
N ALA A 8 -6.69 9.35 4.08
CA ALA A 8 -5.25 9.29 3.82
C ALA A 8 -4.45 8.96 5.10
N LEU A 9 -4.83 9.57 6.24
CA LEU A 9 -4.21 9.25 7.53
C LEU A 9 -4.34 7.76 7.88
N GLN A 10 -5.47 7.11 7.58
CA GLN A 10 -5.66 5.69 7.87
C GLN A 10 -4.72 4.79 7.04
N VAL A 11 -4.53 5.10 5.76
CA VAL A 11 -3.60 4.35 4.89
C VAL A 11 -2.15 4.51 5.35
N ASP A 12 -1.77 5.73 5.75
CA ASP A 12 -0.42 6.04 6.23
C ASP A 12 -0.08 5.24 7.49
N PHE A 13 -1.00 5.15 8.46
CA PHE A 13 -0.79 4.40 9.70
C PHE A 13 -0.64 2.89 9.45
N VAL A 14 -1.53 2.30 8.65
CA VAL A 14 -1.47 0.86 8.34
C VAL A 14 -0.15 0.50 7.66
N LEU A 15 0.28 1.30 6.68
CA LEU A 15 1.53 1.02 5.99
C LEU A 15 2.75 1.25 6.88
N PHE A 16 2.73 2.26 7.73
CA PHE A 16 3.79 2.48 8.72
C PHE A 16 3.94 1.28 9.66
N ASP A 17 2.83 0.74 10.16
CA ASP A 17 2.84 -0.44 11.04
C ASP A 17 3.41 -1.67 10.33
N TRP A 18 3.00 -1.93 9.10
CA TRP A 18 3.56 -2.99 8.27
C TRP A 18 5.05 -2.79 8.00
N ASP A 19 5.46 -1.56 7.67
CA ASP A 19 6.86 -1.25 7.41
C ASP A 19 7.72 -1.46 8.65
N ARG A 20 7.25 -1.05 9.82
CA ARG A 20 8.01 -1.15 11.07
C ARG A 20 8.30 -2.59 11.45
N VAL A 21 7.35 -3.51 11.25
CA VAL A 21 7.53 -4.93 11.61
C VAL A 21 8.35 -5.70 10.57
N LEU A 22 8.32 -5.24 9.31
CA LEU A 22 9.03 -5.92 8.23
C LEU A 22 10.52 -5.59 8.26
N ARG A 23 11.38 -6.61 8.27
CA ARG A 23 12.84 -6.46 8.20
C ARG A 23 13.28 -6.19 6.76
N PRO A 24 14.46 -5.55 6.55
CA PRO A 24 15.07 -5.47 5.21
C PRO A 24 15.16 -6.86 4.54
N GLY A 25 14.79 -6.94 3.26
CA GLY A 25 14.67 -8.19 2.50
C GLY A 25 13.38 -8.97 2.75
N GLY A 26 12.54 -8.54 3.69
CA GLY A 26 11.24 -9.14 3.96
C GLY A 26 10.23 -8.89 2.84
N LEU A 27 9.33 -9.84 2.64
CA LEU A 27 8.24 -9.75 1.66
C LEU A 27 6.92 -9.34 2.33
N LEU A 28 6.31 -8.28 1.82
CA LEU A 28 4.94 -7.88 2.11
C LEU A 28 4.03 -8.45 1.03
N TRP A 29 3.22 -9.43 1.40
CA TRP A 29 2.18 -9.97 0.53
C TRP A 29 0.81 -9.47 1.01
N ILE A 30 0.10 -8.80 0.12
CA ILE A 30 -1.28 -8.35 0.32
C ILE A 30 -2.13 -9.10 -0.70
N ASP A 31 -3.14 -9.84 -0.23
CA ASP A 31 -4.06 -10.59 -1.05
C ASP A 31 -5.52 -10.21 -0.75
N MET A 32 -6.35 -10.17 -1.78
CA MET A 32 -7.78 -9.86 -1.74
C MET A 32 -8.17 -8.58 -0.96
N PHE A 33 -7.24 -7.63 -0.79
CA PHE A 33 -7.55 -6.34 -0.15
C PHE A 33 -8.43 -5.51 -1.07
N PHE A 34 -9.53 -4.95 -0.57
CA PHE A 34 -10.38 -4.05 -1.36
C PHE A 34 -10.29 -2.62 -0.86
N CYS A 35 -10.26 -1.68 -1.79
CA CYS A 35 -10.26 -0.24 -1.50
C CYS A 35 -11.05 0.50 -2.58
N ASP A 36 -11.37 1.76 -2.29
CA ASP A 36 -11.94 2.64 -3.30
C ASP A 36 -10.86 3.00 -4.33
N LYS A 37 -11.26 3.15 -5.60
CA LYS A 37 -10.34 3.49 -6.70
C LYS A 37 -9.52 4.75 -6.44
N LYS A 38 -10.08 5.70 -5.69
CA LYS A 38 -9.42 6.95 -5.29
C LYS A 38 -8.21 6.72 -4.36
N GLU A 39 -8.21 5.62 -3.60
CA GLU A 39 -7.21 5.34 -2.55
C GLU A 39 -5.97 4.61 -3.10
N ILE A 40 -6.07 3.95 -4.25
CA ILE A 40 -4.93 3.25 -4.88
C ILE A 40 -3.72 4.16 -5.00
N ASN A 41 -3.94 5.39 -5.46
CA ASN A 41 -2.87 6.34 -5.71
C ASN A 41 -2.13 6.69 -4.43
N ALA A 42 -2.81 6.72 -3.28
CA ALA A 42 -2.18 6.91 -1.98
C ALA A 42 -1.30 5.71 -1.61
N PHE A 43 -1.82 4.48 -1.72
CA PHE A 43 -1.02 3.27 -1.50
C PHE A 43 0.22 3.23 -2.41
N MET A 44 0.05 3.48 -3.71
CA MET A 44 1.16 3.49 -4.67
C MET A 44 2.21 4.55 -4.34
N TYR A 45 1.77 5.76 -3.99
CA TYR A 45 2.67 6.83 -3.59
C TYR A 45 3.48 6.45 -2.36
N LEU A 46 2.84 5.85 -1.37
CA LEU A 46 3.53 5.45 -0.16
C LEU A 46 4.48 4.27 -0.37
N PHE A 47 4.09 3.25 -1.13
CA PHE A 47 5.00 2.14 -1.46
C PHE A 47 6.27 2.65 -2.17
N LEU A 48 6.14 3.67 -3.02
CA LEU A 48 7.27 4.35 -3.65
C LEU A 48 8.11 5.09 -2.61
N GLN A 49 7.48 5.87 -1.72
CA GLN A 49 8.17 6.63 -0.67
C GLN A 49 8.96 5.72 0.28
N PHE A 50 8.40 4.59 0.66
CA PHE A 50 9.07 3.60 1.52
C PHE A 50 10.10 2.73 0.77
N SER A 51 10.32 2.98 -0.53
CA SER A 51 11.26 2.27 -1.40
C SER A 51 11.00 0.76 -1.51
N TYR A 52 9.74 0.34 -1.51
CA TYR A 52 9.40 -1.06 -1.73
C TYR A 52 9.72 -1.48 -3.17
N ARG A 53 10.39 -2.62 -3.33
CA ARG A 53 10.58 -3.26 -4.64
C ARG A 53 9.32 -4.05 -4.99
N LYS A 54 8.74 -3.78 -6.15
CA LYS A 54 7.55 -4.48 -6.63
C LYS A 54 7.90 -5.80 -7.32
N HIS A 55 7.41 -6.91 -6.77
CA HIS A 55 7.49 -8.24 -7.41
C HIS A 55 6.23 -8.58 -8.18
N LYS A 56 5.05 -8.29 -7.60
CA LYS A 56 3.76 -8.50 -8.26
C LYS A 56 2.79 -7.38 -7.90
N TRP A 57 2.00 -6.96 -8.88
CA TRP A 57 0.93 -5.98 -8.69
C TRP A 57 -0.21 -6.27 -9.64
N VAL A 58 -1.37 -6.59 -9.09
CA VAL A 58 -2.57 -6.92 -9.84
C VAL A 58 -3.73 -6.14 -9.23
N LEU A 59 -4.46 -5.45 -10.10
CA LEU A 59 -5.70 -4.77 -9.76
C LEU A 59 -6.84 -5.46 -10.50
N SER A 60 -7.94 -5.72 -9.80
CA SER A 60 -9.14 -6.31 -10.39
C SER A 60 -10.38 -5.51 -9.98
N PRO A 61 -11.34 -5.23 -10.86
CA PRO A 61 -12.55 -4.53 -10.49
C PRO A 61 -13.39 -5.37 -9.50
N LYS A 62 -13.88 -4.74 -8.42
CA LYS A 62 -14.87 -5.30 -7.50
C LYS A 62 -16.26 -4.75 -7.77
N SER A 63 -16.36 -3.43 -7.96
CA SER A 63 -17.59 -2.71 -8.28
C SER A 63 -17.28 -1.44 -9.10
N LYS A 64 -18.28 -0.55 -9.27
CA LYS A 64 -18.11 0.72 -10.00
C LYS A 64 -16.94 1.55 -9.45
N ASP A 65 -16.82 1.64 -8.13
CA ASP A 65 -15.85 2.51 -7.45
C ASP A 65 -14.84 1.75 -6.59
N GLN A 66 -14.93 0.42 -6.51
CA GLN A 66 -14.02 -0.42 -5.73
C GLN A 66 -13.25 -1.41 -6.58
N ILE A 67 -12.10 -1.82 -6.06
CA ILE A 67 -11.22 -2.80 -6.67
C ILE A 67 -10.75 -3.81 -5.61
N TYR A 68 -10.15 -4.90 -6.09
CA TYR A 68 -9.20 -5.70 -5.34
C TYR A 68 -7.76 -5.34 -5.72
N LEU A 69 -6.90 -5.29 -4.72
CA LEU A 69 -5.45 -5.16 -4.82
C LEU A 69 -4.81 -6.48 -4.35
N LEU A 70 -3.98 -7.04 -5.22
CA LEU A 70 -3.04 -8.11 -4.88
C LEU A 70 -1.64 -7.60 -5.19
N THR A 71 -0.77 -7.58 -4.19
CA THR A 71 0.62 -7.18 -4.39
C THR A 71 1.60 -8.01 -3.57
N LEU A 72 2.76 -8.26 -4.15
CA LEU A 72 3.93 -8.78 -3.48
C LEU A 72 5.03 -7.73 -3.61
N LEU A 73 5.47 -7.21 -2.47
CA LEU A 73 6.46 -6.16 -2.36
C LEU A 73 7.62 -6.66 -1.48
N GLU A 74 8.83 -6.22 -1.75
CA GLU A 74 10.01 -6.49 -0.93
C GLU A 74 10.49 -5.19 -0.30
N LYS A 75 10.71 -5.21 1.01
CA LYS A 75 11.30 -4.09 1.71
C LYS A 75 12.78 -4.01 1.38
N THR A 76 13.19 -2.97 0.66
CA THR A 76 14.60 -2.79 0.32
C THR A 76 15.41 -2.40 1.57
N PRO A 77 16.69 -2.81 1.65
CA PRO A 77 17.62 -2.23 2.61
C PRO A 77 17.70 -0.73 2.40
N ARG A 78 17.34 0.05 3.42
CA ARG A 78 17.59 1.48 3.41
C ARG A 78 19.07 1.69 3.68
N SER A 79 19.77 2.38 2.79
CA SER A 79 21.10 2.88 3.12
C SER A 79 20.98 3.76 4.36
N LEU A 80 21.78 3.47 5.38
CA LEU A 80 21.98 4.36 6.53
C LEU A 80 22.58 5.69 6.08
#